data_AF-A0ABD5PD84-F1
#
_entry.id   AF-A0ABD5PD84-F1
#
_cell.length_a   1.000
_cell.length_b   1.000
_cell.length_c   1.000
_cell.angle_alpha   90.00
_cell.angle_beta   90.00
_cell.angle_gamma   90.00
#
_symmetry.space_group_name_H-M   'P 1'
#
loop_
_entity.id
_entity.type
_entity.pdbx_description
1 polymer ?
#
loop_
_entity_poly.entity_id
_entity_poly.type
_entity_poly.pdbx_seq_one_letter_code
_entity_poly.pdbx_strand_id
1 'polypeptide(L)'
;MSGTDLFAALLGVVAALAAGAVVPPVVAVAVGAAATTVVLLWVDGPKRYATAGTVFALGLAAALPFATFVADPFRHSVLFALLFFGGLGLGVVALKRLGRALAVRAGRRVSRGRYVAELWDALSSVGGAVLLAWSVFTSKKELAKNAANGVVGGTAFTLNVVGLELVVPASVVLAPVGPEFPLRGLLVDGLSTTAFVFVGSVVVWFHLLASWHATHRAARSTGAASRAAAEGAAERVGDAAGSARDRLGDGK
;
A
#
# COMPACT_ATOMS: atom_id res chain seq x y z
N MET A 1 -0.73 13.70 8.17
CA MET A 1 0.36 12.71 8.07
C MET A 1 1.19 12.90 9.34
N SER A 2 1.61 11.84 10.05
CA SER A 2 2.49 12.08 11.21
C SER A 2 3.89 12.42 10.72
N GLY A 3 4.68 13.12 11.55
CA GLY A 3 6.10 13.35 11.25
C GLY A 3 6.88 12.05 11.08
N THR A 4 6.47 10.99 11.80
CA THR A 4 7.09 9.66 11.74
C THR A 4 6.86 8.94 10.41
N ASP A 5 5.65 9.04 9.83
CA ASP A 5 5.36 8.45 8.50
C ASP A 5 6.22 9.10 7.42
N LEU A 6 6.37 10.43 7.50
CA LEU A 6 7.16 11.21 6.57
C LEU A 6 8.65 10.89 6.72
N PHE A 7 9.15 10.85 7.96
CA PHE A 7 10.53 10.49 8.24
C PHE A 7 10.88 9.09 7.72
N ALA A 8 10.02 8.09 7.97
CA ALA A 8 10.22 6.73 7.47
C ALA A 8 10.29 6.69 5.94
N ALA A 9 9.39 7.39 5.26
CA ALA A 9 9.37 7.46 3.80
C ALA A 9 10.63 8.16 3.26
N LEU A 10 11.04 9.29 3.84
CA LEU A 10 12.24 10.01 3.44
C LEU A 10 13.50 9.19 3.67
N LEU A 11 13.61 8.47 4.79
CA LEU A 11 14.73 7.57 5.03
C LEU A 11 14.77 6.45 3.98
N GLY A 12 13.61 5.91 3.60
CA GLY A 12 13.48 4.96 2.50
C GLY A 12 13.96 5.53 1.16
N VAL A 13 13.60 6.78 0.84
CA VAL A 13 14.07 7.45 -0.38
C VAL A 13 15.59 7.59 -0.36
N VAL A 14 16.17 8.07 0.75
CA VAL A 14 17.63 8.19 0.91
C VAL A 14 18.31 6.84 0.78
N ALA A 15 17.79 5.79 1.42
CA ALA A 15 18.33 4.44 1.34
C ALA A 15 18.26 3.88 -0.09
N ALA A 16 17.16 4.10 -0.82
CA ALA A 16 17.06 3.71 -2.23
C ALA A 16 18.08 4.46 -3.10
N LEU A 17 18.24 5.77 -2.90
CA LEU A 17 19.22 6.56 -3.66
C LEU A 17 20.65 6.11 -3.36
N ALA A 18 21.00 5.89 -2.09
CA ALA A 18 22.32 5.39 -1.71
C ALA A 18 22.61 4.00 -2.28
N ALA A 19 21.64 3.09 -2.22
CA ALA A 19 21.76 1.76 -2.83
C ALA A 19 21.87 1.85 -4.36
N GLY A 20 21.14 2.77 -5.00
CA GLY A 20 21.15 2.97 -6.45
C GLY A 20 22.50 3.37 -7.04
N ALA A 21 23.48 3.76 -6.20
CA ALA A 21 24.85 4.01 -6.63
C ALA A 21 25.67 2.71 -6.88
N VAL A 22 25.22 1.57 -6.33
CA VAL A 22 26.00 0.31 -6.33
C VAL A 22 25.21 -0.90 -6.80
N VAL A 23 23.88 -0.88 -6.70
CA VAL A 23 23.02 -1.99 -7.10
C VAL A 23 22.02 -1.58 -8.18
N PRO A 24 21.46 -2.55 -8.94
CA PRO A 24 20.43 -2.27 -9.92
C PRO A 24 19.21 -1.54 -9.32
N PRO A 25 18.52 -0.65 -10.06
CA PRO A 25 17.45 0.19 -9.52
C PRO A 25 16.29 -0.57 -8.87
N VAL A 26 15.97 -1.77 -9.33
CA VAL A 26 14.95 -2.64 -8.71
C VAL A 26 15.37 -3.03 -7.28
N VAL A 27 16.63 -3.41 -7.09
CA VAL A 27 17.20 -3.75 -5.78
C VAL A 27 17.25 -2.50 -4.91
N ALA A 28 17.63 -1.35 -5.47
CA ALA A 28 17.64 -0.08 -4.77
C ALA A 28 16.24 0.32 -4.23
N VAL A 29 15.20 0.20 -5.06
CA VAL A 29 13.79 0.42 -4.65
C VAL A 29 13.42 -0.56 -3.54
N ALA A 30 13.82 -1.84 -3.63
CA ALA A 30 13.57 -2.84 -2.61
C ALA A 30 14.20 -2.46 -1.26
N VAL A 31 15.46 -2.00 -1.28
CA VAL A 31 16.19 -1.55 -0.09
C VAL A 31 15.47 -0.35 0.55
N GLY A 32 15.07 0.65 -0.23
CA GLY A 32 14.32 1.79 0.30
C GLY A 32 12.94 1.42 0.87
N ALA A 33 12.23 0.50 0.21
CA ALA A 33 10.95 0.00 0.70
C ALA A 33 11.09 -0.79 2.01
N ALA A 34 12.13 -1.63 2.10
CA ALA A 34 12.48 -2.35 3.32
C ALA A 34 12.85 -1.40 4.45
N ALA A 35 13.70 -0.40 4.19
CA ALA A 35 14.06 0.63 5.16
C ALA A 35 12.83 1.39 5.68
N THR A 36 11.93 1.81 4.79
CA THR A 36 10.66 2.46 5.16
C THR A 36 9.83 1.56 6.09
N THR A 37 9.72 0.28 5.75
CA THR A 37 8.94 -0.69 6.53
C THR A 37 9.58 -0.95 7.89
N VAL A 38 10.90 -1.11 7.96
CA VAL A 38 11.64 -1.31 9.21
C VAL A 38 11.43 -0.12 10.15
N VAL A 39 11.57 1.12 9.68
CA VAL A 39 11.32 2.29 10.53
C VAL A 39 9.89 2.31 11.05
N LEU A 40 8.90 2.03 10.20
CA LEU A 40 7.49 1.95 10.64
C LEU A 40 7.22 0.81 11.62
N LEU A 41 8.01 -0.27 11.56
CA LEU A 41 7.90 -1.36 12.52
C LEU A 41 8.40 -0.95 13.90
N TRP A 42 9.44 -0.11 13.96
CA TRP A 42 10.13 0.32 15.18
C TRP A 42 9.47 1.51 15.87
N VAL A 43 8.67 2.31 15.16
CA VAL A 43 7.95 3.44 15.74
C VAL A 43 6.64 2.98 16.39
N ASP A 44 6.46 3.39 17.64
CA ASP A 44 5.20 3.20 18.37
C ASP A 44 4.08 4.11 17.82
N GLY A 45 2.87 3.56 17.75
CA GLY A 45 1.67 4.31 17.39
C GLY A 45 0.96 3.83 16.11
N PRO A 46 0.04 4.65 15.56
CA PRO A 46 -0.81 4.25 14.44
C PRO A 46 -0.03 4.20 13.12
N LYS A 47 0.46 3.01 12.76
CA LYS A 47 1.23 2.76 11.54
C LYS A 47 0.40 3.02 10.28
N ARG A 48 0.82 3.98 9.44
CA ARG A 48 0.15 4.36 8.17
C ARG A 48 0.92 3.90 6.94
N TYR A 49 1.17 2.59 6.84
CA TYR A 49 1.95 1.97 5.76
C TYR A 49 1.58 2.44 4.35
N ALA A 50 0.28 2.55 4.02
CA ALA A 50 -0.17 3.02 2.70
C ALA A 50 0.25 4.46 2.39
N THR A 51 0.16 5.36 3.38
CA THR A 51 0.59 6.76 3.19
C THR A 51 2.12 6.83 3.06
N ALA A 52 2.85 6.12 3.93
CA ALA A 52 4.31 6.10 3.87
C ALA A 52 4.83 5.50 2.56
N GLY A 53 4.26 4.38 2.10
CA GLY A 53 4.59 3.77 0.81
C GLY A 53 4.30 4.68 -0.39
N THR A 54 3.18 5.40 -0.36
CA THR A 54 2.83 6.41 -1.37
C THR A 54 3.84 7.56 -1.40
N VAL A 55 4.19 8.09 -0.22
CA VAL A 55 5.17 9.19 -0.10
C VAL A 55 6.57 8.73 -0.48
N PHE A 56 6.95 7.49 -0.13
CA PHE A 56 8.19 6.87 -0.58
C PHE A 56 8.24 6.79 -2.11
N ALA A 57 7.19 6.27 -2.75
CA ALA A 57 7.15 6.13 -4.20
C ALA A 57 7.23 7.48 -4.91
N LEU A 58 6.40 8.45 -4.50
CA LEU A 58 6.39 9.80 -5.10
C LEU A 58 7.65 10.61 -4.76
N GLY A 59 8.19 10.45 -3.55
CA GLY A 59 9.43 11.10 -3.13
C GLY A 59 10.63 10.57 -3.91
N LEU A 60 10.70 9.25 -4.12
CA LEU A 60 11.73 8.65 -4.94
C LEU A 60 11.60 9.06 -6.41
N ALA A 61 10.37 9.12 -6.93
CA ALA A 61 10.10 9.66 -8.26
C ALA A 61 10.58 11.11 -8.41
N ALA A 62 10.32 11.95 -7.41
CA ALA A 62 10.76 13.35 -7.41
C ALA A 62 12.28 13.49 -7.32
N ALA A 63 12.97 12.57 -6.62
CA ALA A 63 14.42 12.63 -6.42
C ALA A 63 15.24 12.04 -7.59
N LEU A 64 14.71 11.03 -8.28
CA LEU A 64 15.41 10.32 -9.36
C LEU A 64 15.96 11.22 -10.50
N PRO A 65 15.26 12.27 -10.97
CA PRO A 65 15.79 13.17 -11.99
C PRO A 65 17.09 13.86 -11.59
N PHE A 66 17.32 14.05 -10.29
CA PHE A 66 18.50 14.70 -9.73
C PHE A 66 19.64 13.72 -9.39
N ALA A 67 19.38 12.41 -9.45
CA ALA A 67 20.32 11.37 -9.10
C ALA A 67 21.23 11.00 -10.28
N THR A 68 22.23 11.83 -10.56
CA THR A 68 23.12 11.72 -11.75
C THR A 68 23.93 10.41 -11.83
N PHE A 69 24.03 9.66 -10.74
CA PHE A 69 24.77 8.41 -10.64
C PHE A 69 23.95 7.16 -11.06
N VAL A 70 22.65 7.29 -11.29
CA VAL A 70 21.79 6.16 -11.71
C VAL A 70 21.79 6.02 -13.23
N ALA A 71 21.91 4.81 -13.79
CA ALA A 71 21.90 4.61 -15.24
C ALA A 71 20.59 5.13 -15.91
N ASP A 72 20.73 5.86 -17.02
CA ASP A 72 19.62 6.57 -17.71
C ASP A 72 18.49 5.67 -18.26
N PRO A 73 18.74 4.50 -18.87
CA PRO A 73 17.67 3.64 -19.40
C PRO A 73 16.71 3.20 -18.29
N PHE A 74 17.25 2.96 -17.10
CA PHE A 74 16.47 2.54 -15.94
C PHE A 74 15.75 3.69 -15.24
N ARG A 75 16.27 4.93 -15.33
CA ARG A 75 15.59 6.09 -14.74
C ARG A 75 14.21 6.27 -15.31
N HIS A 76 14.06 6.22 -16.63
CA HIS A 76 12.77 6.46 -17.29
C HIS A 76 11.72 5.41 -16.88
N SER A 77 12.10 4.13 -16.89
CA SER A 77 11.18 3.04 -16.55
C SER A 77 10.75 3.06 -15.08
N VAL A 78 11.71 3.22 -14.16
CA VAL A 78 11.44 3.24 -12.72
C VAL A 78 10.70 4.52 -12.34
N LEU A 79 11.08 5.67 -12.89
CA LEU A 79 10.41 6.95 -12.66
C LEU A 79 8.94 6.87 -13.07
N PHE A 80 8.67 6.38 -14.30
CA PHE A 80 7.30 6.24 -14.78
C PHE A 80 6.48 5.29 -13.89
N ALA A 81 7.04 4.14 -13.52
CA ALA A 81 6.37 3.20 -12.61
C ALA A 81 6.07 3.82 -11.24
N LEU A 82 7.04 4.55 -10.66
CA LEU A 82 6.86 5.21 -9.36
C LEU A 82 5.81 6.33 -9.43
N LEU A 83 5.78 7.12 -10.51
CA LEU A 83 4.76 8.15 -10.72
C LEU A 83 3.38 7.53 -10.91
N PHE A 84 3.26 6.48 -11.73
CA PHE A 84 1.99 5.81 -12.00
C PHE A 84 1.43 5.15 -10.73
N PHE A 85 2.20 4.26 -10.11
CA PHE A 85 1.74 3.54 -8.91
C PHE A 85 1.69 4.44 -7.67
N GLY A 86 2.61 5.40 -7.54
CA GLY A 86 2.56 6.41 -6.49
C GLY A 86 1.34 7.32 -6.64
N GLY A 87 0.99 7.72 -7.87
CA GLY A 87 -0.22 8.47 -8.18
C GLY A 87 -1.49 7.69 -7.88
N LEU A 88 -1.55 6.41 -8.27
CA LEU A 88 -2.67 5.52 -7.90
C LEU A 88 -2.78 5.34 -6.38
N GLY A 89 -1.65 5.13 -5.69
CA GLY A 89 -1.58 5.04 -4.23
C GLY A 89 -2.10 6.32 -3.56
N LEU A 90 -1.71 7.48 -4.08
CA LEU A 90 -2.22 8.79 -3.63
C LEU A 90 -3.72 8.91 -3.83
N GLY A 91 -4.24 8.49 -4.99
CA GLY A 91 -5.67 8.45 -5.27
C GLY A 91 -6.44 7.57 -4.27
N VAL A 92 -5.93 6.36 -3.99
CA VAL A 92 -6.53 5.46 -3.00
C VAL A 92 -6.51 6.08 -1.59
N VAL A 93 -5.39 6.67 -1.18
CA VAL A 93 -5.26 7.32 0.13
C VAL A 93 -6.19 8.54 0.23
N ALA A 94 -6.29 9.35 -0.82
CA ALA A 94 -7.18 10.51 -0.88
C ALA A 94 -8.64 10.09 -0.81
N LEU A 95 -9.06 9.09 -1.60
CA LEU A 95 -10.42 8.55 -1.60
C LEU A 95 -10.79 7.98 -0.24
N LYS A 96 -9.88 7.27 0.42
CA LYS A 96 -10.09 6.77 1.79
C LYS A 96 -10.33 7.91 2.78
N ARG A 97 -9.51 8.96 2.74
CA ARG A 97 -9.68 10.14 3.62
C ARG A 97 -10.98 10.89 3.34
N LEU A 98 -11.31 11.09 2.07
CA LEU A 98 -12.54 11.77 1.65
C LEU A 98 -13.76 10.96 2.10
N GLY A 99 -13.80 9.67 1.81
CA GLY A 99 -14.90 8.80 2.19
C GLY A 99 -15.07 8.71 3.71
N ARG A 100 -13.97 8.68 4.49
CA ARG A 100 -14.05 8.77 5.96
C ARG A 100 -14.67 10.08 6.42
N ALA A 101 -14.28 11.21 5.83
CA ALA A 101 -14.84 12.52 6.17
C ALA A 101 -16.35 12.57 5.86
N LEU A 102 -16.76 12.05 4.71
CA LEU A 102 -18.17 11.95 4.30
C LEU A 102 -18.96 11.01 5.23
N ALA A 103 -18.41 9.84 5.57
CA ALA A 103 -19.00 8.87 6.48
C ALA A 103 -19.23 9.44 7.88
N VAL A 104 -18.25 10.16 8.43
CA VAL A 104 -18.40 10.85 9.72
C VAL A 104 -19.49 11.93 9.64
N ARG A 105 -19.51 12.71 8.55
CA ARG A 105 -20.52 13.77 8.37
C ARG A 105 -21.94 13.20 8.23
N ALA A 106 -22.11 12.10 7.51
CA ALA A 106 -23.39 11.41 7.36
C ALA A 106 -23.81 10.74 8.68
N GLY A 107 -22.91 10.01 9.34
CA GLY A 107 -23.19 9.26 10.56
C GLY A 107 -23.49 10.13 11.78
N ARG A 108 -23.03 11.39 11.81
CA ARG A 108 -23.47 12.39 12.81
C ARG A 108 -24.98 12.64 12.78
N ARG A 109 -25.64 12.43 11.64
CA ARG A 109 -27.10 12.59 11.54
C ARG A 109 -27.90 11.43 12.13
N VAL A 110 -27.28 10.27 12.35
CA VAL A 110 -27.97 9.01 12.71
C VAL A 110 -27.38 8.39 13.99
N SER A 111 -26.72 9.18 14.84
CA SER A 111 -26.03 8.77 16.09
C SER A 111 -25.03 7.59 15.99
N ARG A 112 -24.72 7.07 14.80
CA ARG A 112 -23.83 5.91 14.54
C ARG A 112 -22.49 6.28 13.90
N GLY A 113 -22.05 7.54 14.05
CA GLY A 113 -20.89 8.09 13.33
C GLY A 113 -19.56 7.34 13.46
N ARG A 114 -19.24 6.74 14.62
CA ARG A 114 -17.99 5.99 14.81
C ARG A 114 -17.98 4.66 14.08
N TYR A 115 -19.04 3.87 14.24
CA TYR A 115 -19.17 2.55 13.59
C TYR A 115 -19.11 2.64 12.06
N VAL A 116 -19.82 3.62 11.47
CA VAL A 116 -19.83 3.82 10.00
C VAL A 116 -18.43 4.22 9.49
N ALA A 117 -17.69 5.04 10.25
CA ALA A 117 -16.34 5.44 9.86
C ALA A 117 -15.34 4.26 9.92
N GLU A 118 -15.46 3.39 10.93
CA GLU A 118 -14.63 2.19 11.07
C GLU A 118 -14.90 1.17 9.96
N LEU A 119 -16.18 0.91 9.66
CA LEU A 119 -16.59 0.02 8.57
C LEU A 119 -16.10 0.54 7.20
N TRP A 120 -16.22 1.86 6.98
CA TRP A 120 -15.71 2.49 5.76
C TRP A 120 -14.19 2.40 5.66
N ASP A 121 -13.46 2.61 6.76
CA ASP A 121 -12.00 2.50 6.79
C ASP A 121 -11.52 1.07 6.48
N ALA A 122 -12.28 0.05 6.88
CA ALA A 122 -12.01 -1.35 6.56
C ALA A 122 -12.28 -1.66 5.08
N LEU A 123 -13.50 -1.34 4.58
CA LEU A 123 -13.91 -1.59 3.20
C LEU A 123 -13.01 -0.88 2.18
N SER A 124 -12.69 0.39 2.43
CA SER A 124 -11.80 1.17 1.55
C SER A 124 -10.36 0.65 1.56
N SER A 125 -9.89 0.03 2.64
CA SER A 125 -8.57 -0.58 2.70
C SER A 125 -8.48 -1.81 1.81
N VAL A 126 -9.49 -2.68 1.90
CA VAL A 126 -9.59 -3.90 1.08
C VAL A 126 -9.78 -3.52 -0.39
N GLY A 127 -10.73 -2.63 -0.68
CA GLY A 127 -10.99 -2.16 -2.03
C GLY A 127 -9.76 -1.50 -2.67
N GLY A 128 -9.04 -0.66 -1.95
CA GLY A 128 -7.80 -0.04 -2.43
C GLY A 128 -6.70 -1.06 -2.74
N ALA A 129 -6.50 -2.06 -1.87
CA ALA A 129 -5.53 -3.12 -2.10
C ALA A 129 -5.90 -3.99 -3.31
N VAL A 130 -7.19 -4.34 -3.45
CA VAL A 130 -7.71 -5.13 -4.59
C VAL A 130 -7.55 -4.34 -5.89
N LEU A 131 -7.87 -3.04 -5.91
CA LEU A 131 -7.71 -2.21 -7.11
C LEU A 131 -6.24 -2.11 -7.55
N LEU A 132 -5.32 -1.92 -6.60
CA LEU A 132 -3.88 -1.88 -6.91
C LEU A 132 -3.37 -3.24 -7.40
N ALA A 133 -3.74 -4.33 -6.72
CA ALA A 133 -3.38 -5.69 -7.15
C ALA A 133 -3.95 -6.00 -8.54
N TRP A 134 -5.21 -5.63 -8.78
CA TRP A 134 -5.87 -5.78 -10.07
C TRP A 134 -5.15 -5.00 -11.17
N SER A 135 -4.71 -3.76 -10.89
CA SER A 135 -3.90 -2.98 -11.82
C SER A 135 -2.62 -3.71 -12.21
N VAL A 136 -1.88 -4.25 -11.23
CA VAL A 136 -0.67 -5.05 -11.49
C VAL A 136 -0.98 -6.32 -12.31
N PHE A 137 -2.03 -7.06 -11.98
CA PHE A 137 -2.43 -8.25 -12.73
C PHE A 137 -2.88 -7.92 -14.16
N THR A 138 -3.59 -6.83 -14.36
CA THR A 138 -4.06 -6.39 -15.67
C THR A 138 -2.87 -5.98 -16.54
N SER A 139 -1.90 -5.25 -15.97
CA SER A 139 -0.64 -4.97 -16.64
C SER A 139 0.10 -6.25 -17.02
N LYS A 140 0.23 -7.23 -16.10
CA LYS A 140 0.83 -8.54 -16.42
C LYS A 140 0.10 -9.28 -17.54
N LYS A 141 -1.24 -9.25 -17.56
CA LYS A 141 -2.05 -9.95 -18.58
C LYS A 141 -1.89 -9.32 -19.95
N GLU A 142 -1.92 -7.99 -20.05
CA GLU A 142 -1.68 -7.30 -21.32
C GLU A 142 -0.23 -7.48 -21.79
N LEU A 143 0.72 -7.47 -20.86
CA LEU A 143 2.11 -7.80 -21.18
C LEU A 143 2.28 -9.25 -21.63
N ALA A 144 1.60 -10.20 -21.01
CA ALA A 144 1.64 -11.61 -21.39
C ALA A 144 0.94 -11.87 -22.73
N LYS A 145 -0.17 -11.19 -23.04
CA LYS A 145 -0.82 -11.27 -24.36
C LYS A 145 0.06 -10.71 -25.47
N ASN A 146 0.71 -9.57 -25.22
CA ASN A 146 1.59 -8.95 -26.20
C ASN A 146 2.95 -9.68 -26.30
N ALA A 147 3.44 -10.29 -25.22
CA ALA A 147 4.59 -11.20 -25.23
C ALA A 147 4.25 -12.60 -25.78
N ALA A 148 2.99 -13.03 -25.77
CA ALA A 148 2.55 -14.25 -26.45
C ALA A 148 2.49 -14.04 -27.98
N ASN A 149 2.25 -12.81 -28.45
CA ASN A 149 2.41 -12.43 -29.86
C ASN A 149 3.87 -12.23 -30.29
N GLY A 150 4.83 -12.33 -29.37
CA GLY A 150 6.24 -12.39 -29.69
C GLY A 150 6.99 -13.04 -28.55
N VAL A 151 7.09 -14.38 -28.59
CA VAL A 151 8.01 -15.41 -28.01
C VAL A 151 8.87 -15.10 -26.75
N VAL A 152 8.81 -13.91 -26.17
CA VAL A 152 9.93 -13.33 -25.41
C VAL A 152 9.59 -13.06 -23.95
N GLY A 153 8.37 -13.37 -23.48
CA GLY A 153 7.98 -13.09 -22.09
C GLY A 153 8.80 -13.85 -21.03
N GLY A 154 9.14 -15.12 -21.30
CA GLY A 154 9.98 -15.93 -20.42
C GLY A 154 11.47 -15.64 -20.58
N THR A 155 11.91 -15.50 -21.84
CA THR A 155 13.29 -15.18 -22.20
C THR A 155 13.69 -13.77 -21.77
N ALA A 156 12.79 -12.79 -21.77
CA ALA A 156 13.06 -11.42 -21.33
C ALA A 156 13.39 -11.32 -19.84
N PHE A 157 12.78 -12.16 -18.99
CA PHE A 157 13.09 -12.15 -17.57
C PHE A 157 14.49 -12.73 -17.30
N THR A 158 14.84 -13.84 -17.95
CA THR A 158 16.20 -14.40 -17.90
C THR A 158 17.21 -13.46 -18.54
N LEU A 159 16.93 -12.93 -19.74
CA LEU A 159 17.79 -11.99 -20.46
C LEU A 159 18.05 -10.72 -19.64
N ASN A 160 17.04 -10.16 -18.96
CA ASN A 160 17.20 -8.97 -18.12
C ASN A 160 18.06 -9.26 -16.86
N VAL A 161 17.99 -10.49 -16.32
CA VAL A 161 18.93 -10.96 -15.27
C VAL A 161 20.36 -11.09 -15.82
N VAL A 162 20.55 -11.36 -17.11
CA VAL A 162 21.87 -11.40 -17.79
C VAL A 162 22.24 -10.07 -18.47
N GLY A 163 21.50 -8.98 -18.24
CA GLY A 163 21.79 -7.65 -18.79
C GLY A 163 21.36 -7.40 -20.25
N LEU A 164 20.54 -8.28 -20.84
CA LEU A 164 19.94 -8.11 -22.16
C LEU A 164 18.48 -7.66 -22.00
N GLU A 165 18.21 -6.39 -22.33
CA GLU A 165 16.88 -5.79 -22.15
C GLU A 165 15.92 -6.15 -23.28
N LEU A 166 14.68 -6.49 -22.90
CA LEU A 166 13.57 -6.51 -23.85
C LEU A 166 12.72 -5.25 -23.70
N VAL A 167 12.80 -4.41 -24.71
CA VAL A 167 12.04 -3.15 -24.86
C VAL A 167 10.60 -3.51 -25.21
N VAL A 168 9.66 -3.38 -24.26
CA VAL A 168 8.23 -3.50 -24.55
C VAL A 168 7.69 -2.14 -25.01
N PRO A 169 7.02 -2.07 -26.18
CA PRO A 169 6.44 -0.83 -26.66
C PRO A 169 5.43 -0.25 -25.66
N ALA A 170 5.66 0.98 -25.27
CA ALA A 170 4.78 1.82 -24.45
C ALA A 170 3.28 1.76 -24.76
N SER A 171 2.94 1.63 -26.05
CA SER A 171 1.57 1.57 -26.56
C SER A 171 0.78 0.42 -25.95
N VAL A 172 1.45 -0.65 -25.50
CA VAL A 172 0.83 -1.81 -24.86
C VAL A 172 0.38 -1.51 -23.43
N VAL A 173 1.20 -0.82 -22.64
CA VAL A 173 0.89 -0.52 -21.23
C VAL A 173 -0.18 0.58 -21.13
N LEU A 174 -0.25 1.46 -22.12
CA LEU A 174 -1.14 2.63 -22.16
C LEU A 174 -2.37 2.46 -23.06
N ALA A 175 -2.63 1.26 -23.59
CA ALA A 175 -3.83 0.99 -24.41
C ALA A 175 -5.16 1.51 -23.80
N PRO A 176 -5.37 1.53 -22.47
CA PRO A 176 -6.59 2.10 -21.87
C PRO A 176 -6.66 3.63 -21.85
N VAL A 177 -5.53 4.33 -22.08
CA VAL A 177 -5.39 5.76 -21.76
C VAL A 177 -5.54 6.67 -23.00
N GLY A 178 -5.74 6.08 -24.18
CA GLY A 178 -5.99 6.80 -25.42
C GLY A 178 -4.73 7.43 -26.04
N PRO A 179 -4.80 7.81 -27.34
CA PRO A 179 -3.64 8.24 -28.12
C PRO A 179 -3.06 9.61 -27.73
N GLU A 180 -3.80 10.42 -26.95
CA GLU A 180 -3.45 11.80 -26.60
C GLU A 180 -2.68 11.94 -25.28
N PHE A 181 -2.27 10.83 -24.67
CA PHE A 181 -1.60 10.92 -23.38
C PHE A 181 -0.22 11.59 -23.52
N PRO A 182 0.01 12.76 -22.86
CA PRO A 182 1.18 13.61 -23.11
C PRO A 182 2.52 12.96 -22.73
N LEU A 183 2.49 11.82 -22.03
CA LEU A 183 3.68 11.06 -21.64
C LEU A 183 4.14 10.05 -22.71
N ARG A 184 3.44 9.91 -23.85
CA ARG A 184 3.78 8.94 -24.90
C ARG A 184 5.21 9.07 -25.45
N GLY A 185 5.77 10.28 -25.46
CA GLY A 185 7.16 10.53 -25.88
C GLY A 185 8.22 10.02 -24.91
N LEU A 186 7.89 9.86 -23.61
CA LEU A 186 8.80 9.41 -22.54
C LEU A 186 9.01 7.88 -22.53
N LEU A 187 8.42 7.23 -23.52
CA LEU A 187 8.01 5.82 -23.51
C LEU A 187 8.52 5.11 -24.79
N VAL A 188 9.21 5.86 -25.66
CA VAL A 188 9.80 5.41 -26.92
C VAL A 188 10.98 4.44 -26.69
N ASP A 189 11.67 4.54 -25.56
CA ASP A 189 12.83 3.70 -25.22
C ASP A 189 12.47 2.35 -24.58
N GLY A 190 11.18 2.02 -24.51
CA GLY A 190 10.67 0.79 -23.92
C GLY A 190 10.60 0.86 -22.40
N LEU A 191 9.47 0.43 -21.86
CA LEU A 191 9.33 0.25 -20.42
C LEU A 191 9.88 -1.12 -20.01
N SER A 192 10.82 -1.13 -19.07
CA SER A 192 11.18 -2.34 -18.36
C SER A 192 9.96 -2.86 -17.60
N THR A 193 9.31 -3.86 -18.19
CA THR A 193 8.13 -4.53 -17.64
C THR A 193 8.41 -5.07 -16.24
N THR A 194 9.61 -5.61 -16.04
CA THR A 194 10.09 -6.10 -14.75
C THR A 194 10.10 -4.98 -13.71
N ALA A 195 10.67 -3.81 -14.04
CA ALA A 195 10.69 -2.67 -13.14
C ALA A 195 9.28 -2.17 -12.82
N PHE A 196 8.41 -2.08 -13.83
CA PHE A 196 7.03 -1.64 -13.67
C PHE A 196 6.24 -2.56 -12.72
N VAL A 197 6.27 -3.87 -12.99
CA VAL A 197 5.61 -4.89 -12.15
C VAL A 197 6.18 -4.90 -10.74
N PHE A 198 7.51 -4.78 -10.60
CA PHE A 198 8.16 -4.77 -9.31
C PHE A 198 7.76 -3.57 -8.46
N VAL A 199 7.87 -2.35 -9.00
CA VAL A 199 7.47 -1.12 -8.31
C VAL A 199 5.98 -1.18 -7.93
N GLY A 200 5.12 -1.65 -8.85
CA GLY A 200 3.71 -1.85 -8.54
C GLY A 200 3.48 -2.83 -7.39
N SER A 201 4.25 -3.93 -7.35
CA SER A 201 4.18 -4.93 -6.27
C SER A 201 4.63 -4.34 -4.92
N VAL A 202 5.66 -3.48 -4.91
CA VAL A 202 6.11 -2.76 -3.72
C VAL A 202 5.02 -1.83 -3.19
N VAL A 203 4.34 -1.08 -4.06
CA VAL A 203 3.23 -0.20 -3.64
C VAL A 203 2.07 -1.04 -3.12
N VAL A 204 1.69 -2.13 -3.80
CA VAL A 204 0.68 -3.08 -3.32
C VAL A 204 1.03 -3.62 -1.94
N TRP A 205 2.30 -3.98 -1.69
CA TRP A 205 2.77 -4.47 -0.40
C TRP A 205 2.50 -3.48 0.75
N PHE A 206 2.79 -2.18 0.57
CA PHE A 206 2.48 -1.16 1.58
C PHE A 206 0.98 -1.04 1.87
N HIS A 207 0.13 -1.19 0.85
CA HIS A 207 -1.31 -1.19 1.02
C HIS A 207 -1.83 -2.46 1.70
N LEU A 208 -1.22 -3.61 1.39
CA LEU A 208 -1.51 -4.87 2.09
C LEU A 208 -1.12 -4.80 3.56
N LEU A 209 0.06 -4.26 3.89
CA LEU A 209 0.48 -4.03 5.28
C LEU A 209 -0.48 -3.09 6.02
N ALA A 210 -0.95 -2.04 5.34
CA ALA A 210 -1.95 -1.13 5.90
C ALA A 210 -3.27 -1.83 6.21
N SER A 211 -3.75 -2.67 5.28
CA SER A 211 -4.96 -3.47 5.45
C SER A 211 -4.80 -4.51 6.55
N TRP A 212 -3.71 -5.26 6.56
CA TRP A 212 -3.38 -6.24 7.60
C TRP A 212 -3.37 -5.59 8.99
N HIS A 213 -2.68 -4.44 9.14
CA HIS A 213 -2.60 -3.72 10.40
C HIS A 213 -3.95 -3.14 10.85
N ALA A 214 -4.81 -2.73 9.90
CA ALA A 214 -6.17 -2.30 10.22
C ALA A 214 -7.03 -3.48 10.72
N THR A 215 -7.00 -4.61 10.01
CA THR A 215 -7.73 -5.83 10.39
C THR A 215 -7.29 -6.35 11.75
N HIS A 216 -5.98 -6.43 11.99
CA HIS A 216 -5.45 -6.90 13.26
C HIS A 216 -5.83 -5.98 14.44
N ARG A 217 -5.85 -4.66 14.24
CA ARG A 217 -6.35 -3.72 15.27
C ARG A 217 -7.83 -3.89 15.54
N ALA A 218 -8.65 -4.04 14.50
CA ALA A 218 -10.09 -4.28 14.64
C ALA A 218 -10.36 -5.59 15.41
N ALA A 219 -9.64 -6.67 15.07
CA ALA A 219 -9.76 -7.95 15.76
C ALA A 219 -9.40 -7.83 17.26
N ARG A 220 -8.34 -7.10 17.60
CA ARG A 220 -7.95 -6.86 19.01
C ARG A 220 -9.00 -6.04 19.76
N SER A 221 -9.56 -4.99 19.16
CA SER A 221 -10.61 -4.20 19.81
C SER A 221 -11.90 -5.00 20.04
N THR A 222 -12.29 -5.84 19.09
CA THR A 222 -13.45 -6.73 19.25
C THR A 222 -13.22 -7.78 20.33
N GLY A 223 -12.02 -8.38 20.38
CA GLY A 223 -11.65 -9.34 21.42
C GLY A 223 -11.56 -8.71 22.82
N ALA A 224 -11.08 -7.47 22.93
CA ALA A 224 -11.08 -6.75 24.20
C ALA A 224 -12.51 -6.41 24.65
N ALA A 225 -13.37 -5.96 23.73
CA ALA A 225 -14.76 -5.65 24.02
C ALA A 225 -15.56 -6.89 24.44
N SER A 226 -15.33 -8.05 23.80
CA SER A 226 -15.99 -9.30 24.18
C SER A 226 -15.55 -9.80 25.55
N ARG A 227 -14.26 -9.68 25.89
CA ARG A 227 -13.75 -10.01 27.23
C ARG A 227 -14.35 -9.11 28.30
N ALA A 228 -14.34 -7.79 28.08
CA ALA A 228 -14.94 -6.84 29.03
C ALA A 228 -16.44 -7.10 29.24
N ALA A 229 -17.16 -7.49 28.18
CA ALA A 229 -18.57 -7.88 28.29
C ALA A 229 -18.75 -9.20 29.07
N ALA A 230 -17.87 -10.18 28.87
CA ALA A 230 -17.90 -11.44 29.61
C ALA A 230 -17.57 -11.26 31.10
N GLU A 231 -16.56 -10.44 31.42
CA GLU A 231 -16.20 -10.07 32.79
C GLU A 231 -17.35 -9.34 33.48
N GLY A 232 -17.96 -8.33 32.84
CA GLY A 232 -19.11 -7.63 33.39
C GLY A 232 -20.37 -8.50 33.52
N ALA A 233 -20.52 -9.54 32.69
CA ALA A 233 -21.59 -10.53 32.86
C ALA A 233 -21.32 -11.46 34.05
N ALA A 234 -20.07 -11.91 34.23
CA ALA A 234 -19.66 -12.73 35.35
C ALA A 234 -19.81 -12.00 36.69
N GLU A 235 -19.44 -10.71 36.74
CA GLU A 235 -19.62 -9.85 37.92
C GLU A 235 -21.09 -9.75 38.32
N ARG A 236 -21.99 -9.45 37.37
CA ARG A 236 -23.44 -9.38 37.64
C ARG A 236 -24.03 -10.71 38.11
N VAL A 237 -23.56 -11.83 37.58
CA VAL A 237 -23.98 -13.17 38.02
C VAL A 237 -23.49 -13.44 39.45
N GLY A 238 -22.25 -13.05 39.76
CA GLY A 238 -21.69 -13.12 41.11
C GLY A 238 -22.49 -12.29 42.11
N ASP A 239 -22.79 -11.04 41.78
CA ASP A 239 -23.59 -10.14 42.63
C ASP A 239 -25.01 -10.65 42.85
N ALA A 240 -25.66 -11.20 41.81
CA ALA A 240 -26.99 -11.79 41.91
C ALA A 240 -26.98 -13.04 42.80
N ALA A 241 -25.96 -13.90 42.67
CA ALA A 241 -25.80 -15.08 43.50
C ALA A 241 -25.50 -14.74 44.96
N GLY A 242 -24.64 -13.74 45.21
CA GLY A 242 -24.37 -13.20 46.55
C GLY A 242 -25.63 -12.63 47.20
N SER A 243 -26.35 -11.78 46.47
CA SER A 243 -27.63 -11.20 46.93
C SER A 243 -28.69 -12.25 47.25
N ALA A 244 -28.75 -13.34 46.48
CA ALA A 244 -29.67 -14.44 46.74
C ALA A 244 -29.28 -15.24 48.00
N ARG A 245 -27.98 -15.43 48.23
CA ARG A 245 -27.45 -16.12 49.41
C ARG A 245 -27.73 -15.33 50.70
N ASP A 246 -27.52 -14.02 50.70
CA ASP A 246 -27.77 -13.17 51.86
C ASP A 246 -29.24 -13.18 52.26
N ARG A 247 -30.16 -13.09 51.28
CA ARG A 247 -31.61 -13.20 51.51
C ARG A 247 -32.06 -14.53 52.11
N LEU A 248 -31.33 -15.63 51.84
CA LEU A 248 -31.63 -16.95 52.41
C LEU A 248 -30.97 -17.16 53.79
N GLY A 249 -29.92 -16.40 54.12
CA GLY A 249 -29.21 -16.45 55.39
C GLY A 249 -29.94 -15.74 56.53
N ASP A 250 -30.56 -14.59 56.25
CA ASP A 250 -31.26 -13.75 57.25
C ASP A 250 -32.64 -14.29 57.68
N GLY A 251 -33.10 -15.39 57.08
CA GLY A 251 -34.39 -16.02 57.39
C GLY A 251 -34.36 -17.08 58.49
N LYS A 252 -33.27 -17.18 59.26
CA LYS A 252 -33.12 -18.09 60.40
C LYS A 252 -32.92 -17.31 61.69
#